data_AF-F5NW60-F1
#
_entry.id   AF-F5NW60-F1
#
_cell.length_a   1.000
_cell.length_b   1.000
_cell.length_c   1.000
_cell.angle_alpha   90.00
_cell.angle_beta   90.00
_cell.angle_gamma   90.00
#
_symmetry.space_group_name_H-M   'P 1'
#
loop_
_entity.id
_entity.type
_entity.pdbx_description
1 polymer ?
#
loop_
_entity_poly.entity_id
_entity_poly.type
_entity_poly.pdbx_seq_one_letter_code
_entity_poly.pdbx_strand_id
1 'polypeptide(L)'
;MSIFVDRHTPTSMSSIIRWPNNLLHPKVIYHAMRMGLTELIQKVTRVVQLSDLSDNTLELLLAAKNDDGLSGLLLALQNGHSDTILAYGELLETSGLNLDKTVELLTAEGMGGRISGLSQALQNGHAETIKTYGRLLKKRAINIEYNKLKNLLTAYYYDEVHRQIPGLMFALQNGHADAIRAYGELILSPPLLNSEDIVNLLASRRYDNVPGLLLALNNGQADAILAYGDILNEAKLNLDKKAELLEAKDSNGLSGLFVALHNGCVETIIAYGKILHTADLTPHQASKLLAAEGPNGVSGLIIAFQNRNFEAIKTYMGIIKNENITPEEIAEHLDKKNGSDFLEIMKNIKS
;
A
#
# COMPACT_ATOMS: atom_id res chain seq x y z
N MET A 1 -20.84 7.94 -4.46
CA MET A 1 -21.42 8.44 -3.19
C MET A 1 -20.54 7.89 -2.07
N SER A 2 -19.90 8.76 -1.29
CA SER A 2 -18.84 8.43 -0.34
C SER A 2 -19.33 7.49 0.78
N ILE A 3 -18.80 6.25 0.85
CA ILE A 3 -18.93 5.35 2.03
C ILE A 3 -17.94 5.73 3.15
N PHE A 4 -17.32 6.92 3.08
CA PHE A 4 -16.35 7.36 4.07
C PHE A 4 -17.07 7.72 5.38
N VAL A 5 -16.82 6.94 6.42
CA VAL A 5 -16.97 7.45 7.78
C VAL A 5 -15.76 8.35 8.05
N ASP A 6 -16.01 9.66 7.98
CA ASP A 6 -15.09 10.69 8.43
C ASP A 6 -14.78 10.50 9.93
N ARG A 7 -13.51 10.25 10.24
CA ARG A 7 -13.00 10.00 11.60
C ARG A 7 -12.99 11.25 12.49
N HIS A 8 -13.38 12.42 11.96
CA HIS A 8 -13.54 13.66 12.73
C HIS A 8 -14.97 13.92 13.21
N THR A 9 -15.93 13.05 12.88
CA THR A 9 -17.26 13.10 13.50
C THR A 9 -17.26 12.29 14.81
N PRO A 10 -17.62 12.89 15.97
CA PRO A 10 -17.73 12.14 17.20
C PRO A 10 -18.79 11.06 17.01
N THR A 11 -18.43 9.82 17.35
CA THR A 11 -19.33 8.67 17.26
C THR A 11 -20.58 8.99 18.08
N SER A 12 -21.73 9.10 17.40
CA SER A 12 -23.03 9.20 18.07
C SER A 12 -23.09 8.13 19.14
N MET A 13 -23.30 8.53 20.40
CA MET A 13 -23.47 7.61 21.53
C MET A 13 -24.60 6.66 21.18
N SER A 14 -24.24 5.46 20.73
CA SER A 14 -25.19 4.45 20.31
C SER A 14 -26.04 4.04 21.51
N SER A 15 -27.34 3.91 21.27
CA SER A 15 -28.30 3.25 22.14
C SER A 15 -27.69 1.99 22.78
N ILE A 16 -27.93 1.82 24.08
CA ILE A 16 -27.44 0.65 24.84
C ILE A 16 -28.13 -0.60 24.27
N ILE A 17 -27.47 -1.27 23.32
CA ILE A 17 -27.89 -2.58 22.83
C ILE A 17 -27.58 -3.59 23.94
N ARG A 18 -28.62 -4.23 24.50
CA ARG A 18 -28.42 -5.39 25.36
C ARG A 18 -27.96 -6.56 24.52
N TRP A 19 -26.76 -7.06 24.83
CA TRP A 19 -26.11 -8.15 24.12
C TRP A 19 -26.81 -9.48 24.43
N PRO A 20 -26.73 -10.46 23.53
CA PRO A 20 -27.03 -11.84 23.90
C PRO A 20 -26.15 -12.21 25.10
N ASN A 21 -26.74 -12.74 26.17
CA ASN A 21 -25.98 -13.27 27.32
C ASN A 21 -25.18 -14.55 26.97
N ASN A 22 -25.19 -14.96 25.70
CA ASN A 22 -24.46 -16.09 25.17
C ASN A 22 -23.16 -15.62 24.51
N LEU A 23 -22.01 -16.03 25.07
CA LEU A 23 -20.68 -15.78 24.51
C LEU A 23 -20.48 -16.44 23.13
N LEU A 24 -21.23 -17.52 22.84
CA LEU A 24 -21.22 -18.26 21.58
C LEU A 24 -22.25 -17.71 20.59
N HIS A 25 -22.17 -16.41 20.33
CA HIS A 25 -23.01 -15.76 19.34
C HIS A 25 -22.13 -14.96 18.36
N PRO A 26 -22.31 -15.08 17.02
CA PRO A 26 -21.47 -14.39 16.04
C PRO A 26 -21.34 -12.88 16.27
N LYS A 27 -22.43 -12.22 16.69
CA LYS A 27 -22.44 -10.79 17.03
C LYS A 27 -21.47 -10.43 18.18
N VAL A 28 -21.25 -11.31 19.16
CA VAL A 28 -20.30 -11.05 20.24
C VAL A 28 -18.88 -10.93 19.70
N ILE A 29 -18.45 -11.88 18.85
CA ILE A 29 -17.14 -11.83 18.19
C ILE A 29 -17.06 -10.64 17.24
N TYR A 30 -18.07 -10.43 16.39
CA TYR A 30 -18.10 -9.32 15.42
C TYR A 30 -17.81 -7.98 16.10
N HIS A 31 -18.50 -7.70 17.19
CA HIS A 31 -18.38 -6.44 17.86
C HIS A 31 -17.15 -6.35 18.76
N ALA A 32 -16.72 -7.46 19.37
CA ALA A 32 -15.44 -7.51 20.06
C ALA A 32 -14.30 -7.15 19.10
N MET A 33 -14.31 -7.71 17.90
CA MET A 33 -13.37 -7.38 16.83
C MET A 33 -13.50 -5.91 16.38
N ARG A 34 -14.72 -5.43 16.14
CA ARG A 34 -14.98 -4.05 15.69
C ARG A 34 -14.52 -2.99 16.72
N MET A 35 -14.68 -3.28 18.02
CA MET A 35 -14.42 -2.35 19.12
C MET A 35 -13.07 -2.60 19.81
N GLY A 36 -12.30 -3.59 19.37
CA GLY A 36 -11.00 -3.92 19.94
C GLY A 36 -11.06 -4.56 21.34
N LEU A 37 -12.14 -5.28 21.68
CA LEU A 37 -12.33 -5.91 22.98
C LEU A 37 -11.56 -7.24 23.07
N THR A 38 -10.23 -7.17 23.17
CA THR A 38 -9.33 -8.34 23.17
C THR A 38 -9.68 -9.35 24.27
N GLU A 39 -9.96 -8.90 25.49
CA GLU A 39 -10.31 -9.78 26.62
C GLU A 39 -11.57 -10.61 26.35
N LEU A 40 -12.52 -10.08 25.58
CA LEU A 40 -13.74 -10.78 25.24
C LEU A 40 -13.47 -11.92 24.25
N ILE A 41 -12.60 -11.69 23.25
CA ILE A 41 -12.14 -12.75 22.35
C ILE A 41 -11.40 -13.84 23.14
N GLN A 42 -10.47 -13.46 24.00
CA GLN A 42 -9.75 -14.41 24.86
C GLN A 42 -10.68 -15.21 25.78
N LYS A 43 -11.74 -14.58 26.31
CA LYS A 43 -12.75 -15.28 27.11
C LYS A 43 -13.50 -16.31 26.30
N VAL A 44 -13.89 -16.00 25.05
CA VAL A 44 -14.47 -16.99 24.12
C VAL A 44 -13.50 -18.14 23.88
N THR A 45 -12.20 -17.87 23.67
CA THR A 45 -11.16 -18.89 23.50
C THR A 45 -11.02 -19.81 24.72
N ARG A 46 -11.10 -19.29 25.95
CA ARG A 46 -10.88 -20.05 27.19
C ARG A 46 -12.10 -20.84 27.69
N VAL A 47 -13.30 -20.30 27.49
CA VAL A 47 -14.52 -20.81 28.14
C VAL A 47 -15.14 -21.99 27.38
N VAL A 48 -14.64 -22.32 26.18
CA VAL A 48 -15.38 -23.14 25.23
C VAL A 48 -14.53 -24.30 24.74
N GLN A 49 -15.05 -25.53 24.87
CA GLN A 49 -14.65 -26.65 24.02
C GLN A 49 -15.29 -26.44 22.64
N LEU A 50 -14.67 -25.60 21.81
CA LEU A 50 -15.18 -25.28 20.46
C LEU A 50 -15.33 -26.53 19.58
N SER A 51 -14.62 -27.60 19.95
CA SER A 51 -14.72 -28.95 19.39
C SER A 51 -16.11 -29.58 19.47
N ASP A 52 -16.99 -29.11 20.35
CA ASP A 52 -18.33 -29.67 20.51
C ASP A 52 -19.35 -29.04 19.54
N LEU A 53 -18.95 -27.97 18.84
CA LEU A 53 -19.77 -27.32 17.83
C LEU A 53 -19.60 -28.01 16.48
N SER A 54 -20.68 -28.11 15.70
CA SER A 54 -20.56 -28.50 14.30
C SER A 54 -19.73 -27.48 13.51
N ASP A 55 -19.00 -27.94 12.49
CA ASP A 55 -18.18 -27.08 11.61
C ASP A 55 -18.97 -25.87 11.08
N ASN A 56 -20.23 -26.06 10.68
CA ASN A 56 -21.08 -24.98 10.18
C ASN A 56 -21.38 -23.92 11.25
N THR A 57 -21.61 -24.34 12.50
CA THR A 57 -21.86 -23.42 13.60
C THR A 57 -20.59 -22.65 13.95
N LEU A 58 -19.46 -23.32 13.94
CA LEU A 58 -18.15 -22.75 14.23
C LEU A 58 -17.73 -21.75 13.15
N GLU A 59 -17.95 -22.09 11.88
CA GLU A 59 -17.74 -21.19 10.74
C GLU A 59 -18.59 -19.93 10.87
N LEU A 60 -19.90 -20.05 11.15
CA LEU A 60 -20.78 -18.90 11.33
C LEU A 60 -20.34 -18.01 12.50
N LEU A 61 -19.96 -18.63 13.62
CA LEU A 61 -19.48 -17.95 14.82
C LEU A 61 -18.23 -17.13 14.51
N LEU A 62 -17.22 -17.74 13.87
CA LEU A 62 -15.93 -17.12 13.60
C LEU A 62 -15.98 -16.16 12.41
N ALA A 63 -16.81 -16.42 11.39
CA ALA A 63 -17.07 -15.47 10.31
C ALA A 63 -17.51 -14.12 10.84
N ALA A 64 -18.30 -14.13 11.92
CA ALA A 64 -18.63 -12.96 12.71
C ALA A 64 -19.01 -11.77 11.82
N LYS A 65 -19.93 -12.00 10.88
CA LYS A 65 -20.39 -11.00 9.90
C LYS A 65 -21.59 -10.23 10.46
N ASN A 66 -21.68 -8.94 10.12
CA ASN A 66 -22.90 -8.17 10.30
C ASN A 66 -23.90 -8.44 9.15
N ASP A 67 -25.04 -7.76 9.22
CA ASP A 67 -26.12 -7.91 8.25
C ASP A 67 -25.73 -7.43 6.82
N ASP A 68 -24.69 -6.59 6.70
CA ASP A 68 -24.10 -6.14 5.43
C ASP A 68 -22.99 -7.09 4.90
N GLY A 69 -22.71 -8.17 5.62
CA GLY A 69 -21.67 -9.14 5.27
C GLY A 69 -20.24 -8.70 5.61
N LEU A 70 -20.04 -7.62 6.37
CA LEU A 70 -18.74 -7.19 6.87
C LEU A 70 -18.30 -8.07 8.04
N SER A 71 -17.17 -8.75 7.89
CA SER A 71 -16.59 -9.57 8.97
C SER A 71 -16.02 -8.71 10.10
N GLY A 72 -16.01 -9.26 11.31
CA GLY A 72 -15.32 -8.66 12.45
C GLY A 72 -13.83 -8.43 12.18
N LEU A 73 -13.16 -9.39 11.50
CA LEU A 73 -11.75 -9.27 11.14
C LEU A 73 -11.48 -8.09 10.21
N LEU A 74 -12.33 -7.84 9.20
CA LEU A 74 -12.24 -6.66 8.34
C LEU A 74 -12.27 -5.38 9.17
N LEU A 75 -13.21 -5.26 10.12
CA LEU A 75 -13.35 -4.05 10.93
C LEU A 75 -12.21 -3.88 11.93
N ALA A 76 -11.68 -4.97 12.49
CA ALA A 76 -10.49 -4.91 13.33
C ALA A 76 -9.26 -4.44 12.53
N LEU A 77 -9.10 -4.91 11.28
CA LEU A 77 -8.05 -4.46 10.37
C LEU A 77 -8.20 -2.97 10.03
N GLN A 78 -9.43 -2.55 9.72
CA GLN A 78 -9.77 -1.16 9.42
C GLN A 78 -9.50 -0.20 10.59
N ASN A 79 -9.75 -0.64 11.83
CA ASN A 79 -9.63 0.18 13.04
C ASN A 79 -8.28 0.00 13.76
N GLY A 80 -7.39 -0.85 13.25
CA GLY A 80 -6.05 -1.01 13.79
C GLY A 80 -5.98 -1.81 15.10
N HIS A 81 -6.92 -2.72 15.35
CA HIS A 81 -7.00 -3.47 16.61
C HIS A 81 -6.08 -4.70 16.62
N SER A 82 -4.76 -4.47 16.62
CA SER A 82 -3.74 -5.53 16.48
C SER A 82 -3.85 -6.64 17.53
N ASP A 83 -3.97 -6.31 18.81
CA ASP A 83 -4.08 -7.30 19.90
C ASP A 83 -5.34 -8.16 19.76
N THR A 84 -6.42 -7.57 19.27
CA THR A 84 -7.69 -8.27 19.05
C THR A 84 -7.59 -9.22 17.86
N ILE A 85 -6.87 -8.84 16.80
CA ILE A 85 -6.57 -9.72 15.65
C ILE A 85 -5.67 -10.88 16.10
N LEU A 86 -4.69 -10.62 16.96
CA LEU A 86 -3.83 -11.67 17.50
C LEU A 86 -4.64 -12.69 18.33
N ALA A 87 -5.48 -12.21 19.25
CA ALA A 87 -6.37 -13.07 20.03
C ALA A 87 -7.36 -13.84 19.15
N TYR A 88 -7.85 -13.23 18.06
CA TYR A 88 -8.69 -13.93 17.09
C TYR A 88 -7.92 -15.01 16.33
N GLY A 89 -6.64 -14.78 16.01
CA GLY A 89 -5.74 -15.79 15.45
C GLY A 89 -5.58 -17.01 16.37
N GLU A 90 -5.43 -16.78 17.67
CA GLU A 90 -5.42 -17.85 18.68
C GLU A 90 -6.77 -18.59 18.74
N LEU A 91 -7.88 -17.85 18.71
CA LEU A 91 -9.22 -18.44 18.66
C LEU A 91 -9.38 -19.36 17.45
N LEU A 92 -8.96 -18.94 16.25
CA LEU A 92 -8.97 -19.76 15.03
C LEU A 92 -8.18 -21.06 15.23
N GLU A 93 -7.04 -21.02 15.92
CA GLU A 93 -6.22 -22.21 16.17
C GLU A 93 -6.87 -23.19 17.14
N THR A 94 -7.46 -22.66 18.21
CA THR A 94 -8.18 -23.48 19.20
C THR A 94 -9.50 -24.05 18.69
N SER A 95 -10.05 -23.46 17.62
CA SER A 95 -11.35 -23.84 17.08
C SER A 95 -11.37 -25.26 16.49
N GLY A 96 -10.23 -25.74 15.97
CA GLY A 96 -10.16 -26.99 15.23
C GLY A 96 -10.78 -26.94 13.82
N LEU A 97 -11.18 -25.75 13.33
CA LEU A 97 -11.62 -25.58 11.95
C LEU A 97 -10.54 -26.07 10.99
N ASN A 98 -10.99 -26.70 9.90
CA ASN A 98 -10.10 -27.05 8.82
C ASN A 98 -9.45 -25.80 8.21
N LEU A 99 -8.36 -26.05 7.50
CA LEU A 99 -7.48 -25.00 7.02
C LEU A 99 -8.12 -24.15 5.93
N ASP A 100 -8.86 -24.76 5.01
CA ASP A 100 -9.55 -24.05 3.93
C ASP A 100 -10.54 -23.01 4.48
N LYS A 101 -11.31 -23.40 5.50
CA LYS A 101 -12.23 -22.51 6.21
C LYS A 101 -11.50 -21.43 6.99
N THR A 102 -10.41 -21.76 7.65
CA THR A 102 -9.57 -20.77 8.33
C THR A 102 -9.04 -19.72 7.33
N VAL A 103 -8.60 -20.14 6.16
CA VAL A 103 -8.11 -19.25 5.10
C VAL A 103 -9.24 -18.40 4.52
N GLU A 104 -10.44 -18.97 4.34
CA GLU A 104 -11.65 -18.23 3.94
C GLU A 104 -12.04 -17.14 4.96
N LEU A 105 -11.88 -17.40 6.26
CA LEU A 105 -12.11 -16.40 7.30
C LEU A 105 -11.04 -15.29 7.28
N LEU A 106 -9.77 -15.66 7.04
CA LEU A 106 -8.67 -14.71 6.95
C LEU A 106 -8.79 -13.77 5.75
N THR A 107 -9.52 -14.14 4.70
CA THR A 107 -9.79 -13.24 3.56
C THR A 107 -10.33 -11.87 3.99
N ALA A 108 -11.06 -11.83 5.12
CA ALA A 108 -11.54 -10.60 5.72
C ALA A 108 -12.26 -9.70 4.70
N GLU A 109 -13.06 -10.32 3.83
CA GLU A 109 -13.77 -9.62 2.77
C GLU A 109 -15.09 -9.04 3.26
N GLY A 110 -15.51 -7.94 2.64
CA GLY A 110 -16.77 -7.25 2.89
C GLY A 110 -17.48 -6.85 1.60
N MET A 111 -18.79 -6.67 1.67
CA MET A 111 -19.64 -6.24 0.54
C MET A 111 -19.45 -7.10 -0.73
N GLY A 112 -19.49 -8.43 -0.59
CA GLY A 112 -19.37 -9.35 -1.72
C GLY A 112 -17.99 -9.36 -2.37
N GLY A 113 -16.93 -9.28 -1.56
CA GLY A 113 -15.53 -9.29 -2.04
C GLY A 113 -15.02 -7.93 -2.52
N ARG A 114 -15.81 -6.86 -2.40
CA ARG A 114 -15.43 -5.52 -2.86
C ARG A 114 -14.38 -4.85 -1.97
N ILE A 115 -14.32 -5.21 -0.69
CA ILE A 115 -13.37 -4.64 0.26
C ILE A 115 -12.58 -5.76 0.91
N SER A 116 -11.25 -5.63 0.89
CA SER A 116 -10.33 -6.44 1.68
C SER A 116 -10.00 -5.77 3.02
N GLY A 117 -9.93 -6.53 4.11
CA GLY A 117 -9.46 -5.99 5.39
C GLY A 117 -8.03 -5.43 5.32
N LEU A 118 -7.13 -6.06 4.55
CA LEU A 118 -5.76 -5.58 4.39
C LEU A 118 -5.71 -4.23 3.65
N SER A 119 -6.62 -4.00 2.69
CA SER A 119 -6.70 -2.72 1.98
C SER A 119 -7.15 -1.60 2.93
N GLN A 120 -8.09 -1.89 3.84
CA GLN A 120 -8.50 -0.94 4.87
C GLN A 120 -7.38 -0.63 5.88
N ALA A 121 -6.57 -1.62 6.27
CA ALA A 121 -5.43 -1.39 7.15
C ALA A 121 -4.36 -0.51 6.47
N LEU A 122 -4.09 -0.74 5.19
CA LEU A 122 -3.20 0.09 4.37
C LEU A 122 -3.72 1.51 4.20
N GLN A 123 -4.99 1.67 3.84
CA GLN A 123 -5.63 2.97 3.64
C GLN A 123 -5.58 3.84 4.91
N ASN A 124 -5.67 3.21 6.08
CA ASN A 124 -5.73 3.89 7.37
C ASN A 124 -4.40 3.91 8.14
N GLY A 125 -3.33 3.40 7.53
CA GLY A 125 -1.98 3.50 8.08
C GLY A 125 -1.68 2.61 9.29
N HIS A 126 -2.40 1.50 9.48
CA HIS A 126 -2.27 0.65 10.66
C HIS A 126 -1.12 -0.37 10.54
N ALA A 127 0.12 0.10 10.66
CA ALA A 127 1.35 -0.69 10.47
C ALA A 127 1.41 -1.96 11.34
N GLU A 128 1.22 -1.86 12.67
CA GLU A 128 1.30 -3.05 13.56
C GLU A 128 0.19 -4.06 13.27
N THR A 129 -0.95 -3.59 12.77
CA THR A 129 -2.07 -4.43 12.35
C THR A 129 -1.72 -5.22 11.09
N ILE A 130 -1.06 -4.57 10.10
CA ILE A 130 -0.53 -5.24 8.91
C ILE A 130 0.51 -6.30 9.31
N LYS A 131 1.43 -5.98 10.23
CA LYS A 131 2.43 -6.92 10.75
C LYS A 131 1.77 -8.13 11.41
N THR A 132 0.80 -7.89 12.30
CA THR A 132 0.08 -8.95 13.01
C THR A 132 -0.70 -9.85 12.06
N TYR A 133 -1.46 -9.27 11.13
CA TYR A 133 -2.16 -10.03 10.11
C TYR A 133 -1.20 -10.82 9.20
N GLY A 134 -0.08 -10.22 8.83
CA GLY A 134 0.99 -10.87 8.09
C GLY A 134 1.57 -12.10 8.80
N ARG A 135 1.77 -12.04 10.13
CA ARG A 135 2.20 -13.20 10.94
C ARG A 135 1.17 -14.33 10.88
N LEU A 136 -0.13 -14.02 10.93
CA LEU A 136 -1.21 -15.01 10.83
C LEU A 136 -1.23 -15.69 9.46
N LEU A 137 -1.05 -14.92 8.37
CA LEU A 137 -0.94 -15.46 7.01
C LEU A 137 0.30 -16.34 6.85
N LYS A 138 1.48 -15.85 7.27
CA LYS A 138 2.76 -16.59 7.16
C LYS A 138 2.71 -17.96 7.83
N LYS A 139 2.12 -18.05 9.02
CA LYS A 139 1.95 -19.33 9.75
C LYS A 139 1.16 -20.38 8.97
N ARG A 140 0.35 -19.95 7.99
CA ARG A 140 -0.55 -20.79 7.20
C ARG A 140 -0.22 -20.83 5.71
N ALA A 141 0.78 -20.05 5.26
CA ALA A 141 1.03 -19.77 3.86
C ALA A 141 1.29 -21.02 3.00
N ILE A 142 1.96 -22.04 3.56
CA ILE A 142 2.25 -23.31 2.88
C ILE A 142 0.96 -24.01 2.40
N ASN A 143 -0.17 -23.73 3.05
CA ASN A 143 -1.44 -24.36 2.79
C ASN A 143 -2.46 -23.44 2.11
N ILE A 144 -2.08 -22.21 1.78
CA ILE A 144 -2.90 -21.31 0.99
C ILE A 144 -2.53 -21.54 -0.47
N GLU A 145 -3.52 -21.79 -1.32
CA GLU A 145 -3.28 -21.84 -2.77
C GLU A 145 -2.59 -20.54 -3.21
N TYR A 146 -1.52 -20.67 -4.00
CA TYR A 146 -0.66 -19.55 -4.40
C TYR A 146 -1.44 -18.35 -4.94
N ASN A 147 -2.42 -18.57 -5.83
CA ASN A 147 -3.23 -17.50 -6.40
C ASN A 147 -4.12 -16.80 -5.36
N LYS A 148 -4.65 -17.57 -4.41
CA LYS A 148 -5.43 -17.03 -3.29
C LYS A 148 -4.55 -16.18 -2.39
N LEU A 149 -3.34 -16.64 -2.05
CA LEU A 149 -2.36 -15.87 -1.29
C LEU A 149 -1.99 -14.56 -2.01
N LYS A 150 -1.70 -14.64 -3.31
CA LYS A 150 -1.44 -13.47 -4.15
C LYS A 150 -2.60 -12.47 -4.08
N ASN A 151 -3.84 -12.91 -4.29
CA ASN A 151 -5.01 -12.04 -4.25
C ASN A 151 -5.23 -11.39 -2.86
N LEU A 152 -5.00 -12.14 -1.79
CA LEU A 152 -5.03 -11.63 -0.41
C LEU A 152 -4.01 -10.51 -0.21
N LEU A 153 -2.79 -10.71 -0.69
CA LEU A 153 -1.70 -9.75 -0.55
C LEU A 153 -1.88 -8.54 -1.45
N THR A 154 -2.48 -8.68 -2.64
CA THR A 154 -2.81 -7.52 -3.49
C THR A 154 -3.83 -6.60 -2.83
N ALA A 155 -4.66 -7.15 -1.93
CA ALA A 155 -5.58 -6.40 -1.10
C ALA A 155 -6.44 -5.44 -1.94
N TYR A 156 -7.17 -5.99 -2.91
CA TYR A 156 -7.98 -5.17 -3.79
C TYR A 156 -9.12 -4.48 -3.05
N TYR A 157 -9.36 -3.24 -3.45
CA TYR A 157 -10.62 -2.55 -3.29
C TYR A 157 -11.29 -2.44 -4.67
N TYR A 158 -12.58 -2.69 -4.74
CA TYR A 158 -13.39 -2.56 -5.95
C TYR A 158 -14.29 -1.33 -5.85
N ASP A 159 -14.12 -0.39 -6.78
CA ASP A 159 -14.94 0.82 -6.83
C ASP A 159 -16.42 0.54 -7.20
N GLU A 160 -17.23 1.60 -7.34
CA GLU A 160 -18.67 1.51 -7.65
C GLU A 160 -18.99 0.77 -8.96
N VAL A 161 -18.02 0.68 -9.87
CA VAL A 161 -18.17 0.00 -11.17
C VAL A 161 -17.26 -1.23 -11.28
N HIS A 162 -16.88 -1.82 -10.15
CA HIS A 162 -16.07 -3.05 -10.05
C HIS A 162 -14.67 -2.96 -10.64
N ARG A 163 -14.05 -1.78 -10.65
CA ARG A 163 -12.65 -1.63 -11.06
C ARG A 163 -11.72 -1.83 -9.87
N GLN A 164 -10.61 -2.52 -10.12
CA GLN A 164 -9.63 -2.90 -9.12
C GLN A 164 -8.71 -1.74 -8.75
N ILE A 165 -8.51 -1.55 -7.45
CA ILE A 165 -7.56 -0.59 -6.86
C ILE A 165 -6.72 -1.36 -5.83
N PRO A 166 -5.39 -1.51 -6.03
CA PRO A 166 -4.52 -2.21 -5.09
C PRO A 166 -4.43 -1.48 -3.73
N GLY A 167 -4.31 -2.24 -2.63
CA GLY A 167 -4.27 -1.66 -1.29
C GLY A 167 -3.08 -0.74 -1.04
N LEU A 168 -1.89 -1.09 -1.56
CA LEU A 168 -0.66 -0.30 -1.40
C LEU A 168 -0.81 1.13 -1.95
N MET A 169 -1.63 1.31 -2.98
CA MET A 169 -1.91 2.61 -3.58
C MET A 169 -2.48 3.60 -2.55
N PHE A 170 -3.38 3.15 -1.67
CA PHE A 170 -3.96 4.04 -0.65
C PHE A 170 -2.93 4.48 0.38
N ALA A 171 -2.06 3.57 0.82
CA ALA A 171 -1.00 3.91 1.79
C ALA A 171 0.00 4.91 1.19
N LEU A 172 0.36 4.74 -0.09
CA LEU A 172 1.21 5.67 -0.85
C LEU A 172 0.55 7.05 -1.01
N GLN A 173 -0.71 7.08 -1.47
CA GLN A 173 -1.46 8.31 -1.68
C GLN A 173 -1.65 9.12 -0.39
N ASN A 174 -1.87 8.44 0.73
CA ASN A 174 -2.15 9.05 2.05
C ASN A 174 -0.89 9.30 2.90
N GLY A 175 0.30 8.91 2.43
CA GLY A 175 1.54 9.17 3.16
C GLY A 175 1.83 8.24 4.34
N HIS A 176 1.26 7.04 4.36
CA HIS A 176 1.39 6.11 5.49
C HIS A 176 2.70 5.29 5.43
N ALA A 177 3.84 5.95 5.66
CA ALA A 177 5.18 5.38 5.56
C ALA A 177 5.37 4.06 6.35
N ASP A 178 4.93 4.02 7.61
CA ASP A 178 5.10 2.82 8.45
C ASP A 178 4.24 1.64 7.97
N ALA A 179 3.05 1.92 7.43
CA ALA A 179 2.20 0.89 6.84
C ALA A 179 2.79 0.34 5.54
N ILE A 180 3.42 1.20 4.73
CA ILE A 180 4.17 0.80 3.53
C ILE A 180 5.30 -0.15 3.92
N ARG A 181 6.14 0.21 4.90
CA ARG A 181 7.24 -0.65 5.39
C ARG A 181 6.73 -1.99 5.91
N ALA A 182 5.69 -1.98 6.75
CA ALA A 182 5.06 -3.19 7.27
C ALA A 182 4.54 -4.11 6.15
N TYR A 183 4.00 -3.53 5.08
CA TYR A 183 3.55 -4.28 3.92
C TYR A 183 4.72 -4.82 3.09
N GLY A 184 5.80 -4.05 2.92
CA GLY A 184 7.05 -4.52 2.32
C GLY A 184 7.62 -5.75 3.05
N GLU A 185 7.76 -5.66 4.37
CA GLU A 185 8.18 -6.79 5.23
C GLU A 185 7.30 -8.04 5.03
N LEU A 186 6.00 -7.84 4.79
CA LEU A 186 5.07 -8.92 4.51
C LEU A 186 5.33 -9.54 3.13
N ILE A 187 5.28 -8.77 2.05
CA ILE A 187 5.35 -9.31 0.68
C ILE A 187 6.75 -9.83 0.30
N LEU A 188 7.81 -9.31 0.93
CA LEU A 188 9.18 -9.76 0.69
C LEU A 188 9.57 -11.01 1.49
N SER A 189 8.69 -11.50 2.38
CA SER A 189 8.98 -12.68 3.18
C SER A 189 8.92 -13.97 2.35
N PRO A 190 10.02 -14.73 2.26
CA PRO A 190 10.00 -16.02 1.57
C PRO A 190 9.15 -17.06 2.33
N PRO A 191 8.53 -18.03 1.64
CA PRO A 191 8.45 -18.22 0.19
C PRO A 191 7.14 -17.64 -0.41
N LEU A 192 6.59 -16.54 0.14
CA LEU A 192 5.21 -16.13 -0.14
C LEU A 192 4.94 -15.83 -1.62
N LEU A 193 5.88 -15.18 -2.30
CA LEU A 193 5.70 -14.68 -3.67
C LEU A 193 6.97 -14.83 -4.48
N ASN A 194 6.82 -15.04 -5.79
CA ASN A 194 7.91 -14.91 -6.75
C ASN A 194 8.20 -13.43 -7.06
N SER A 195 9.35 -13.17 -7.70
CA SER A 195 9.80 -11.81 -8.02
C SER A 195 8.84 -11.05 -8.94
N GLU A 196 8.18 -11.72 -9.89
CA GLU A 196 7.25 -11.08 -10.83
C GLU A 196 5.99 -10.60 -10.11
N ASP A 197 5.48 -11.40 -9.16
CA ASP A 197 4.34 -11.00 -8.35
C ASP A 197 4.70 -9.84 -7.41
N ILE A 198 5.89 -9.85 -6.82
CA ILE A 198 6.42 -8.72 -6.03
C ILE A 198 6.46 -7.44 -6.87
N VAL A 199 6.96 -7.50 -8.11
CA VAL A 199 6.96 -6.36 -9.05
C VAL A 199 5.53 -5.86 -9.29
N ASN A 200 4.59 -6.76 -9.56
CA ASN A 200 3.18 -6.38 -9.79
C ASN A 200 2.52 -5.72 -8.56
N LEU A 201 2.81 -6.23 -7.36
CA LEU A 201 2.33 -5.67 -6.10
C LEU A 201 2.91 -4.28 -5.83
N LEU A 202 4.21 -4.09 -6.07
CA LEU A 202 4.89 -2.80 -5.89
C LEU A 202 4.50 -1.77 -6.95
N ALA A 203 4.27 -2.20 -8.20
CA ALA A 203 3.77 -1.34 -9.26
C ALA A 203 2.44 -0.68 -8.86
N SER A 204 1.61 -1.44 -8.10
CA SER A 204 0.39 -0.95 -7.45
C SER A 204 -0.46 -0.09 -8.40
N ARG A 205 -0.65 -0.59 -9.63
CA ARG A 205 -1.37 0.12 -10.68
C ARG A 205 -2.87 0.00 -10.51
N ARG A 206 -3.56 1.13 -10.60
CA ARG A 206 -5.02 1.18 -10.74
C ARG A 206 -5.44 0.73 -12.15
N TYR A 207 -6.73 0.45 -12.33
CA TYR A 207 -7.35 0.10 -13.61
C TYR A 207 -7.03 1.03 -14.80
N ASP A 208 -6.63 2.28 -14.58
CA ASP A 208 -6.24 3.27 -15.59
C ASP A 208 -4.71 3.42 -15.71
N ASN A 209 -3.97 2.41 -15.24
CA ASN A 209 -2.51 2.35 -15.23
C ASN A 209 -1.80 3.42 -14.39
N VAL A 210 -2.51 4.22 -13.57
CA VAL A 210 -1.86 5.14 -12.63
C VAL A 210 -1.18 4.33 -11.51
N PRO A 211 0.16 4.42 -11.34
CA PRO A 211 0.87 3.71 -10.28
C PRO A 211 0.78 4.47 -8.95
N GLY A 212 0.80 3.73 -7.83
CA GLY A 212 0.72 4.32 -6.49
C GLY A 212 1.84 5.33 -6.19
N LEU A 213 3.06 5.07 -6.67
CA LEU A 213 4.20 5.99 -6.46
C LEU A 213 3.99 7.35 -7.12
N LEU A 214 3.31 7.42 -8.28
CA LEU A 214 2.95 8.69 -8.92
C LEU A 214 2.04 9.51 -8.00
N LEU A 215 1.05 8.87 -7.35
CA LEU A 215 0.15 9.57 -6.43
C LEU A 215 0.87 10.08 -5.17
N ALA A 216 1.82 9.32 -4.63
CA ALA A 216 2.65 9.79 -3.53
C ALA A 216 3.49 11.01 -3.93
N LEU A 217 4.09 10.99 -5.12
CA LEU A 217 4.86 12.10 -5.69
C LEU A 217 3.98 13.34 -5.93
N ASN A 218 2.78 13.15 -6.50
CA ASN A 218 1.81 14.22 -6.72
C ASN A 218 1.34 14.87 -5.41
N ASN A 219 1.10 14.06 -4.37
CA ASN A 219 0.56 14.53 -3.10
C ASN A 219 1.61 15.04 -2.11
N GLY A 220 2.90 15.07 -2.48
CA GLY A 220 3.94 15.59 -1.59
C GLY A 220 4.37 14.63 -0.48
N GLN A 221 4.13 13.32 -0.62
CA GLN A 221 4.27 12.34 0.48
C GLN A 221 5.70 11.82 0.62
N ALA A 222 6.64 12.69 1.00
CA ALA A 222 8.07 12.40 1.05
C ALA A 222 8.44 11.15 1.88
N ASP A 223 7.86 10.98 3.07
CA ASP A 223 8.15 9.82 3.93
C ASP A 223 7.64 8.50 3.35
N ALA A 224 6.50 8.52 2.66
CA ALA A 224 5.97 7.35 1.97
C ALA A 224 6.80 6.96 0.74
N ILE A 225 7.34 7.95 0.03
CA ILE A 225 8.27 7.73 -1.08
C ILE A 225 9.54 7.06 -0.55
N LEU A 226 10.13 7.58 0.53
CA LEU A 226 11.29 6.94 1.17
C LEU A 226 11.01 5.51 1.63
N ALA A 227 9.86 5.28 2.29
CA ALA A 227 9.44 3.94 2.68
C ALA A 227 9.31 2.99 1.47
N TYR A 228 8.81 3.47 0.34
CA TYR A 228 8.77 2.69 -0.90
C TYR A 228 10.17 2.37 -1.42
N GLY A 229 11.11 3.33 -1.37
CA GLY A 229 12.52 3.13 -1.69
C GLY A 229 13.20 2.07 -0.82
N ASP A 230 12.93 2.08 0.49
CA ASP A 230 13.43 1.07 1.44
C ASP A 230 13.03 -0.34 0.97
N ILE A 231 11.77 -0.52 0.55
CA ILE A 231 11.27 -1.80 0.04
C ILE A 231 11.98 -2.20 -1.26
N LEU A 232 12.20 -1.26 -2.18
CA LEU A 232 12.94 -1.55 -3.42
C LEU A 232 14.38 -1.99 -3.16
N ASN A 233 15.02 -1.45 -2.13
CA ASN A 233 16.39 -1.81 -1.77
C ASN A 233 16.46 -3.20 -1.14
N GLU A 234 15.48 -3.55 -0.32
CA GLU A 234 15.35 -4.89 0.27
C GLU A 234 14.88 -5.95 -0.74
N ALA A 235 14.09 -5.54 -1.74
CA ALA A 235 13.60 -6.43 -2.77
C ALA A 235 14.76 -6.90 -3.66
N LYS A 236 14.92 -8.21 -3.80
CA LYS A 236 15.93 -8.86 -4.66
C LYS A 236 15.53 -8.79 -6.14
N LEU A 237 15.23 -7.60 -6.62
CA LEU A 237 14.86 -7.30 -8.00
C LEU A 237 16.11 -6.90 -8.81
N ASN A 238 16.10 -7.20 -10.10
CA ASN A 238 17.11 -6.67 -11.00
C ASN A 238 16.91 -5.15 -11.20
N LEU A 239 17.95 -4.48 -11.70
CA LEU A 239 17.95 -3.03 -11.87
C LEU A 239 16.89 -2.54 -12.86
N ASP A 240 16.59 -3.32 -13.91
CA ASP A 240 15.56 -2.95 -14.89
C ASP A 240 14.17 -2.87 -14.25
N LYS A 241 13.83 -3.83 -13.38
CA LYS A 241 12.57 -3.82 -12.63
C LYS A 241 12.51 -2.70 -11.60
N LYS A 242 13.62 -2.39 -10.93
CA LYS A 242 13.69 -1.21 -10.03
C LYS A 242 13.47 0.08 -10.81
N ALA A 243 14.14 0.24 -11.95
CA ALA A 243 13.98 1.40 -12.82
C ALA A 243 12.53 1.52 -13.35
N GLU A 244 11.93 0.42 -13.83
CA GLU A 244 10.53 0.36 -14.28
C GLU A 244 9.55 0.84 -13.19
N LEU A 245 9.74 0.39 -11.95
CA LEU A 245 8.90 0.80 -10.81
C LEU A 245 9.09 2.28 -10.45
N LEU A 246 10.31 2.79 -10.58
CA LEU A 246 10.64 4.19 -10.28
C LEU A 246 10.20 5.16 -11.37
N GLU A 247 10.05 4.72 -12.63
CA GLU A 247 9.50 5.58 -13.69
C GLU A 247 8.17 6.22 -13.26
N ALA A 248 7.34 5.46 -12.54
CA ALA A 248 6.08 5.93 -11.97
C ALA A 248 5.26 6.73 -13.00
N LYS A 249 5.16 6.22 -14.22
CA LYS A 249 4.45 6.84 -15.35
C LYS A 249 3.02 6.31 -15.48
N ASP A 250 2.09 7.21 -15.79
CA ASP A 250 0.73 6.85 -16.22
C ASP A 250 0.66 6.56 -17.73
N SER A 251 -0.53 6.27 -18.25
CA SER A 251 -0.76 5.98 -19.67
C SER A 251 -0.50 7.16 -20.62
N ASN A 252 -0.43 8.38 -20.11
CA ASN A 252 -0.15 9.60 -20.89
C ASN A 252 1.35 9.94 -20.88
N GLY A 253 2.18 9.12 -20.23
CA GLY A 253 3.60 9.37 -20.06
C GLY A 253 3.94 10.37 -18.95
N LEU A 254 2.97 10.77 -18.12
CA LEU A 254 3.21 11.67 -16.99
C LEU A 254 3.97 10.91 -15.90
N SER A 255 5.25 11.24 -15.70
CA SER A 255 6.07 10.66 -14.62
C SER A 255 5.85 11.37 -13.29
N GLY A 256 6.04 10.65 -12.19
CA GLY A 256 5.91 11.24 -10.86
C GLY A 256 6.95 12.33 -10.55
N LEU A 257 8.19 12.21 -11.03
CA LEU A 257 9.21 13.27 -10.87
C LEU A 257 8.86 14.54 -11.65
N PHE A 258 8.26 14.40 -12.86
CA PHE A 258 7.71 15.55 -13.59
C PHE A 258 6.70 16.32 -12.73
N VAL A 259 5.76 15.61 -12.09
CA VAL A 259 4.72 16.23 -11.27
C VAL A 259 5.32 16.93 -10.05
N ALA A 260 6.29 16.30 -9.38
CA ALA A 260 6.97 16.92 -8.24
C ALA A 260 7.69 18.22 -8.62
N LEU A 261 8.34 18.26 -9.79
CA LEU A 261 8.98 19.45 -10.35
C LEU A 261 7.95 20.53 -10.75
N HIS A 262 6.87 20.13 -11.41
CA HIS A 262 5.77 21.02 -11.80
C HIS A 262 5.16 21.74 -10.58
N ASN A 263 4.90 20.99 -9.51
CA ASN A 263 4.32 21.51 -8.26
C ASN A 263 5.35 22.20 -7.35
N GLY A 264 6.65 22.05 -7.63
CA GLY A 264 7.71 22.62 -6.79
C GLY A 264 7.87 21.92 -5.43
N CYS A 265 7.48 20.64 -5.32
CA CYS A 265 7.53 19.87 -4.08
C CYS A 265 8.97 19.46 -3.73
N VAL A 266 9.71 20.34 -3.03
CA VAL A 266 11.14 20.17 -2.73
C VAL A 266 11.42 18.88 -1.95
N GLU A 267 10.67 18.60 -0.89
CA GLU A 267 10.86 17.42 -0.02
C GLU A 267 10.66 16.11 -0.79
N THR A 268 9.69 16.10 -1.71
CA THR A 268 9.40 14.99 -2.63
C THR A 268 10.56 14.74 -3.59
N ILE A 269 11.12 15.81 -4.16
CA ILE A 269 12.27 15.72 -5.06
C ILE A 269 13.49 15.18 -4.30
N ILE A 270 13.74 15.66 -3.08
CA ILE A 270 14.80 15.13 -2.20
C ILE A 270 14.58 13.65 -1.92
N ALA A 271 13.36 13.26 -1.55
CA ALA A 271 13.02 11.87 -1.26
C ALA A 271 13.30 10.98 -2.48
N TYR A 272 12.84 11.38 -3.67
CA TYR A 272 13.08 10.65 -4.90
C TYR A 272 14.58 10.54 -5.23
N GLY A 273 15.35 11.63 -5.06
CA GLY A 273 16.80 11.63 -5.24
C GLY A 273 17.54 10.67 -4.30
N LYS A 274 17.11 10.56 -3.04
CA LYS A 274 17.66 9.56 -2.10
C LYS A 274 17.39 8.13 -2.55
N ILE A 275 16.24 7.87 -3.19
CA ILE A 275 15.97 6.54 -3.74
C ILE A 275 16.89 6.27 -4.93
N LEU A 276 17.06 7.21 -5.86
CA LEU A 276 17.99 7.05 -6.98
C LEU A 276 19.40 6.69 -6.49
N HIS A 277 19.88 7.39 -5.45
CA HIS A 277 21.19 7.16 -4.86
C HIS A 277 21.35 5.76 -4.24
N THR A 278 20.29 5.22 -3.64
CA THR A 278 20.34 3.95 -2.90
C THR A 278 19.89 2.74 -3.71
N ALA A 279 19.23 2.96 -4.85
CA ALA A 279 18.70 1.91 -5.71
C ALA A 279 19.78 1.21 -6.57
N ASP A 280 21.03 1.69 -6.52
CA ASP A 280 22.19 1.19 -7.28
C ASP A 280 21.92 1.11 -8.80
N LEU A 281 21.15 2.06 -9.34
CA LEU A 281 20.86 2.13 -10.77
C LEU A 281 22.12 2.48 -11.56
N THR A 282 22.17 2.02 -12.82
CA THR A 282 23.20 2.48 -13.74
C THR A 282 23.03 3.98 -14.06
N PRO A 283 24.10 4.71 -14.40
CA PRO A 283 23.99 6.11 -14.82
C PRO A 283 22.97 6.33 -15.94
N HIS A 284 22.89 5.40 -16.90
CA HIS A 284 21.92 5.44 -17.99
C HIS A 284 20.47 5.32 -17.49
N GLN A 285 20.19 4.40 -16.56
CA GLN A 285 18.84 4.26 -15.97
C GLN A 285 18.48 5.48 -15.13
N ALA A 286 19.41 5.97 -14.32
CA ALA A 286 19.20 7.17 -13.51
C ALA A 286 19.00 8.42 -14.38
N SER A 287 19.75 8.58 -15.47
CA SER A 287 19.58 9.72 -16.39
C SER A 287 18.24 9.68 -17.12
N LYS A 288 17.74 8.49 -17.47
CA LYS A 288 16.39 8.30 -18.01
C LYS A 288 15.31 8.72 -17.02
N LEU A 289 15.43 8.34 -15.75
CA LEU A 289 14.49 8.74 -14.70
C LEU A 289 14.55 10.26 -14.45
N LEU A 290 15.74 10.84 -14.46
CA LEU A 290 15.96 12.27 -14.27
C LEU A 290 15.49 13.11 -15.45
N ALA A 291 15.33 12.55 -16.65
CA ALA A 291 14.68 13.24 -17.76
C ALA A 291 13.29 13.76 -17.37
N ALA A 292 12.63 13.07 -16.43
CA ALA A 292 11.40 13.48 -15.78
C ALA A 292 10.35 13.91 -16.80
N GLU A 293 10.12 13.05 -17.80
CA GLU A 293 9.21 13.36 -18.91
C GLU A 293 7.77 13.46 -18.42
N GLY A 294 7.05 14.43 -18.98
CA GLY A 294 5.61 14.52 -18.95
C GLY A 294 4.99 14.28 -20.33
N PRO A 295 3.70 14.61 -20.51
CA PRO A 295 3.03 14.54 -21.79
C PRO A 295 3.81 15.27 -22.89
N ASN A 296 3.91 14.64 -24.07
CA ASN A 296 4.68 15.12 -25.22
C ASN A 296 6.21 15.20 -25.01
N GLY A 297 6.77 14.47 -24.04
CA GLY A 297 8.22 14.39 -23.83
C GLY A 297 8.85 15.62 -23.17
N VAL A 298 8.04 16.56 -22.68
CA VAL A 298 8.56 17.77 -22.01
C VAL A 298 9.14 17.39 -20.65
N SER A 299 10.38 17.83 -20.38
CA SER A 299 11.02 17.59 -19.09
C SER A 299 10.38 18.43 -17.97
N GLY A 300 10.24 17.84 -16.79
CA GLY A 300 9.79 18.52 -15.58
C GLY A 300 10.65 19.73 -15.22
N LEU A 301 11.94 19.75 -15.58
CA LEU A 301 12.82 20.90 -15.35
C LEU A 301 12.35 22.14 -16.12
N ILE A 302 11.96 21.96 -17.38
CA ILE A 302 11.47 23.06 -18.24
C ILE A 302 10.23 23.68 -17.62
N ILE A 303 9.32 22.85 -17.12
CA ILE A 303 8.09 23.30 -16.48
C ILE A 303 8.36 23.97 -15.13
N ALA A 304 9.25 23.41 -14.30
CA ALA A 304 9.67 24.04 -13.05
C ALA A 304 10.27 25.44 -13.28
N PHE A 305 11.06 25.61 -14.35
CA PHE A 305 11.63 26.90 -14.76
C PHE A 305 10.54 27.89 -15.16
N GLN A 306 9.59 27.47 -16.01
CA GLN A 306 8.45 28.30 -16.42
C GLN A 306 7.59 28.74 -15.21
N ASN A 307 7.39 27.83 -14.26
CA ASN A 307 6.67 28.08 -13.01
C ASN A 307 7.48 28.88 -11.97
N ARG A 308 8.77 29.16 -12.22
CA ARG A 308 9.69 29.85 -11.30
C ARG A 308 9.90 29.10 -9.97
N ASN A 309 9.85 27.77 -10.00
CA ASN A 309 10.09 26.91 -8.84
C ASN A 309 11.60 26.76 -8.56
N PHE A 310 12.29 27.86 -8.26
CA PHE A 310 13.76 27.89 -8.18
C PHE A 310 14.38 26.94 -7.15
N GLU A 311 13.74 26.75 -5.99
CA GLU A 311 14.25 25.80 -4.98
C GLU A 311 14.11 24.34 -5.44
N ALA A 312 13.04 24.00 -6.16
CA ALA A 312 12.87 22.68 -6.76
C ALA A 312 13.93 22.41 -7.84
N ILE A 313 14.20 23.41 -8.68
CA ILE A 313 15.26 23.38 -9.70
C ILE A 313 16.63 23.16 -9.03
N LYS A 314 16.96 23.96 -8.01
CA LYS A 314 18.23 23.84 -7.27
C LYS A 314 18.39 22.47 -6.63
N THR A 315 17.32 21.95 -6.04
CA THR A 315 17.29 20.61 -5.44
C THR A 315 17.55 19.53 -6.49
N TYR A 316 16.84 19.58 -7.62
CA TYR A 316 17.01 18.67 -8.74
C TYR A 316 18.43 18.70 -9.31
N MET A 317 19.03 19.88 -9.46
CA MET A 317 20.44 20.02 -9.86
C MET A 317 21.41 19.40 -8.84
N GLY A 318 21.07 19.49 -7.54
CA GLY A 318 21.81 18.81 -6.48
C GLY A 318 21.80 17.28 -6.66
N ILE A 319 20.66 16.71 -7.05
CA ILE A 319 20.54 15.27 -7.34
C ILE A 319 21.43 14.89 -8.53
N ILE A 320 21.32 15.61 -9.66
CA ILE A 320 22.16 15.36 -10.85
C ILE A 320 23.65 15.33 -10.49
N LYS A 321 24.09 16.30 -9.67
CA LYS A 321 25.49 16.39 -9.23
C LYS A 321 25.88 15.21 -8.34
N ASN A 322 25.02 14.80 -7.40
CA ASN A 322 25.31 13.70 -6.48
C ASN A 322 25.39 12.35 -7.19
N GLU A 323 24.57 12.15 -8.22
CA GLU A 323 24.59 10.95 -9.05
C GLU A 323 25.71 10.95 -10.10
N ASN A 324 26.53 12.01 -10.15
CA ASN A 324 27.59 12.21 -11.16
C ASN A 324 27.09 12.10 -12.61
N ILE A 325 25.87 12.55 -12.88
CA ILE A 325 25.25 12.53 -14.21
C ILE A 325 25.45 13.89 -14.89
N THR A 326 25.75 13.88 -16.17
CA THR A 326 25.86 15.09 -16.99
C THR A 326 24.47 15.52 -17.51
N PRO A 327 24.23 16.83 -17.69
CA PRO A 327 23.01 17.29 -18.35
C PRO A 327 22.81 16.69 -19.75
N GLU A 328 23.90 16.39 -20.45
CA GLU A 328 23.91 15.77 -21.78
C GLU A 328 23.34 14.33 -21.73
N GLU A 329 23.76 13.50 -20.78
CA GLU A 329 23.24 12.14 -20.57
C GLU A 329 21.74 12.12 -20.25
N ILE A 330 21.21 13.19 -19.66
CA ILE A 330 19.75 13.34 -19.41
C ILE A 330 19.05 13.77 -20.70
N ALA A 331 19.63 14.73 -21.42
CA ALA A 331 19.08 15.27 -22.66
C ALA A 331 18.99 14.23 -23.78
N GLU A 332 19.82 13.18 -23.77
CA GLU A 332 19.74 12.04 -24.70
C GLU A 332 18.42 11.28 -24.62
N HIS A 333 17.71 11.36 -23.49
CA HIS A 333 16.40 10.73 -23.29
C HIS A 333 15.23 11.64 -23.64
N LEU A 334 15.50 12.87 -24.10
CA LEU A 334 14.49 13.84 -24.52
C LEU A 334 14.51 13.96 -26.05
N ASP A 335 13.39 14.36 -26.65
CA ASP A 335 13.43 14.73 -28.06
C ASP A 335 14.33 15.95 -28.30
N LYS A 336 14.75 16.14 -29.56
CA LYS A 336 15.74 17.15 -29.93
C LYS A 336 15.40 18.57 -29.43
N LYS A 337 14.12 18.96 -29.46
CA LYS A 337 13.70 20.29 -29.01
C LYS A 337 13.79 20.38 -27.49
N ASN A 338 13.15 19.44 -26.80
CA ASN A 338 13.10 19.40 -25.34
C ASN A 338 14.51 19.23 -24.73
N GLY A 339 15.39 18.43 -25.33
CA GLY A 339 16.79 18.31 -24.94
C GLY A 339 17.58 19.61 -25.08
N SER A 340 17.36 20.37 -26.17
CA SER A 340 17.99 21.68 -26.35
C SER A 340 17.53 22.68 -25.28
N ASP A 341 16.22 22.78 -25.05
CA ASP A 341 15.64 23.68 -24.05
C ASP A 341 16.12 23.32 -22.63
N PHE A 342 16.19 22.03 -22.31
CA PHE A 342 16.73 21.52 -21.04
C PHE A 342 18.18 21.94 -20.82
N LEU A 343 19.05 21.74 -21.83
CA LEU A 343 20.46 22.11 -21.75
C LEU A 343 20.68 23.62 -21.63
N GLU A 344 19.86 24.43 -22.31
CA GLU A 344 19.91 25.89 -22.20
C GLU A 344 19.57 26.35 -20.77
N ILE A 345 18.49 25.80 -20.19
CA ILE A 345 18.11 26.09 -18.80
C ILE A 345 19.23 25.70 -17.84
N MET A 346 19.80 24.49 -17.99
CA MET A 346 20.91 24.00 -17.14
C MET A 346 22.17 24.85 -17.24
N LYS A 347 22.43 25.53 -18.37
CA LYS A 347 23.53 26.49 -18.52
C LYS A 347 23.22 27.81 -17.82
N ASN A 348 22.01 28.34 -17.98
CA ASN A 348 21.60 29.63 -17.44
C ASN A 348 21.46 29.65 -15.91
N ILE A 349 21.23 28.50 -15.27
CA ILE A 349 21.15 28.41 -13.80
C ILE A 349 22.54 28.25 -13.15
N LYS A 350 23.57 27.85 -13.93
CA LYS A 350 24.95 27.73 -13.44
C LYS A 350 25.71 29.06 -13.39
N SER A 351 25.22 30.10 -14.08
CA SER A 351 25.79 31.45 -14.14
C SER A 351 25.24 32.37 -13.08
#